data_AF-A0AAW0K5M4-F1
#
_entry.id   AF-A0AAW0K5M4-F1
#
_cell.length_a   1.000
_cell.length_b   1.000
_cell.length_c   1.000
_cell.angle_alpha   90.00
_cell.angle_beta   90.00
_cell.angle_gamma   90.00
#
_symmetry.space_group_name_H-M   'P 1'
#
loop_
_entity.id
_entity.type
_entity.pdbx_description
1 polymer ?
#
loop_
_entity_poly.entity_id
_entity_poly.type
_entity_poly.pdbx_seq_one_letter_code
_entity_poly.pdbx_strand_id
1 'polypeptide(L)'
;MSKVMEMLQPSAVVLQYGSDSLSGDGLGCFNLAIKGHAKCVEFVMSFSFSMLMLGGGGYTIRNVALCWTYETAVALGREIYNAHSDYFEYFGPDFKLHISPSNMTNQNINEYLKKIKQRLFES
;
A
#
# COMPACT_ATOMS: atom_id res chain seq x y z
N MET A 1 -12.84 5.96 -3.49
CA MET A 1 -12.95 6.08 -2.03
C MET A 1 -13.72 7.31 -1.57
N SER A 2 -13.48 8.55 -2.04
CA SER A 2 -14.30 9.72 -1.61
C SER A 2 -15.81 9.50 -1.80
N LYS A 3 -16.23 8.99 -2.96
CA LYS A 3 -17.65 8.70 -3.22
C LYS A 3 -18.23 7.64 -2.26
N VAL A 4 -17.42 6.65 -1.89
CA VAL A 4 -17.82 5.61 -0.92
C VAL A 4 -18.03 6.23 0.47
N MET A 5 -17.09 7.08 0.91
CA MET A 5 -17.23 7.79 2.19
C MET A 5 -18.45 8.71 2.21
N GLU A 6 -18.71 9.42 1.11
CA GLU A 6 -19.87 10.31 0.94
C GLU A 6 -21.19 9.55 1.02
N MET A 7 -21.29 8.40 0.34
CA MET A 7 -22.54 7.65 0.22
C MET A 7 -22.81 6.75 1.43
N LEU A 8 -21.79 6.04 1.94
CA LEU A 8 -21.96 5.11 3.05
C LEU A 8 -21.90 5.78 4.42
N GLN A 9 -21.26 6.95 4.52
CA GLN A 9 -21.02 7.68 5.77
C GLN A 9 -20.62 6.76 6.94
N PRO A 10 -19.55 5.95 6.78
CA PRO A 10 -19.18 4.99 7.80
C PRO A 10 -18.74 5.69 9.10
N SER A 11 -19.07 5.09 10.24
CA SER A 11 -18.59 5.57 11.55
C SER A 11 -17.22 5.02 11.94
N ALA A 12 -16.78 3.93 11.31
CA ALA A 12 -15.47 3.30 11.49
C ALA A 12 -14.99 2.64 10.20
N VAL A 13 -13.67 2.50 10.04
CA VAL A 13 -13.04 1.88 8.86
C VAL A 13 -12.12 0.74 9.29
N VAL A 14 -12.25 -0.40 8.65
CA VAL A 14 -11.27 -1.48 8.73
C VAL A 14 -10.50 -1.51 7.40
N LEU A 15 -9.20 -1.20 7.45
CA LEU A 15 -8.33 -1.16 6.28
C LEU A 15 -7.40 -2.36 6.31
N GLN A 16 -7.60 -3.28 5.36
CA GLN A 16 -6.70 -4.39 5.09
C GLN A 16 -5.70 -3.94 4.00
N TYR A 17 -4.40 -3.97 4.30
CA TYR A 17 -3.33 -3.52 3.40
C TYR A 17 -2.36 -4.66 3.09
N GLY A 18 -2.85 -5.63 2.30
CA GLY A 18 -2.02 -6.70 1.75
C GLY A 18 -0.82 -6.14 0.99
N SER A 19 0.37 -6.64 1.34
CA SER A 19 1.65 -6.25 0.77
C SER A 19 2.03 -7.09 -0.46
N ASP A 20 1.19 -8.03 -0.88
CA ASP A 20 1.33 -8.82 -2.12
C ASP A 20 1.08 -8.00 -3.39
N SER A 21 0.47 -6.82 -3.27
CA SER A 21 0.33 -5.85 -4.37
C SER A 21 1.63 -5.09 -4.69
N LEU A 22 2.70 -5.29 -3.92
CA LEU A 22 4.00 -4.65 -4.16
C LEU A 22 4.74 -5.25 -5.35
N SER A 23 5.62 -4.44 -5.92
CA SER A 23 6.57 -4.87 -6.95
C SER A 23 7.51 -5.95 -6.41
N GLY A 24 7.70 -7.02 -7.21
CA GLY A 24 8.59 -8.12 -6.86
C GLY A 24 8.07 -9.04 -5.75
N ASP A 25 6.75 -9.05 -5.51
CA ASP A 25 6.13 -10.06 -4.67
C ASP A 25 6.24 -11.47 -5.30
N GLY A 26 6.30 -12.50 -4.45
CA GLY A 26 6.44 -13.89 -4.90
C GLY A 26 5.18 -14.48 -5.56
N LEU A 27 3.99 -13.95 -5.25
CA LEU A 27 2.72 -14.39 -5.85
C LEU A 27 2.00 -13.25 -6.59
N GLY A 28 2.14 -12.01 -6.13
CA GLY A 28 1.55 -10.85 -6.76
C GLY A 28 2.19 -10.47 -8.09
N CYS A 29 1.37 -9.96 -9.01
CA CYS A 29 1.79 -9.51 -10.33
C CYS A 29 1.67 -7.98 -10.52
N PHE A 30 1.55 -7.24 -9.42
CA PHE A 30 1.46 -5.78 -9.45
C PHE A 30 2.86 -5.14 -9.39
N ASN A 31 2.91 -3.83 -9.63
CA ASN A 31 4.15 -3.07 -9.70
C ASN A 31 4.14 -1.82 -8.79
N LEU A 32 3.55 -1.94 -7.60
CA LEU A 32 3.48 -0.83 -6.65
C LEU A 32 4.79 -0.68 -5.86
N ALA A 33 5.23 0.56 -5.67
CA ALA A 33 6.24 0.88 -4.67
C ALA A 33 5.58 1.08 -3.30
N ILE A 34 6.35 0.86 -2.22
CA ILE A 34 5.89 1.06 -0.83
C ILE A 34 5.28 2.46 -0.64
N LYS A 35 5.88 3.51 -1.22
CA LYS A 35 5.33 4.87 -1.14
C LYS A 35 3.95 5.00 -1.78
N GLY A 36 3.73 4.36 -2.93
CA GLY A 36 2.45 4.40 -3.64
C GLY A 36 1.38 3.62 -2.90
N HIS A 37 1.75 2.50 -2.28
CA HIS A 37 0.85 1.69 -1.46
C HIS A 37 0.45 2.44 -0.18
N ALA A 38 1.40 3.04 0.53
CA ALA A 38 1.14 3.85 1.73
C ALA A 38 0.31 5.12 1.46
N LYS A 39 0.29 5.65 0.22
CA LYS A 39 -0.61 6.76 -0.15
C LYS A 39 -2.09 6.38 -0.01
N CYS A 40 -2.43 5.09 -0.16
CA CYS A 40 -3.79 4.62 0.11
C CYS A 40 -4.12 4.74 1.60
N VAL A 41 -3.20 4.35 2.49
CA VAL A 41 -3.36 4.48 3.94
C VAL A 41 -3.54 5.94 4.33
N GLU A 42 -2.64 6.82 3.87
CA GLU A 42 -2.70 8.27 4.12
C GLU A 42 -4.03 8.87 3.65
N PHE A 43 -4.51 8.46 2.47
CA PHE A 43 -5.78 8.92 1.94
C PHE A 43 -6.96 8.51 2.82
N VAL A 44 -7.03 7.26 3.28
CA VAL A 44 -8.12 6.80 4.15
C VAL A 44 -8.04 7.45 5.53
N MET A 45 -6.83 7.66 6.06
CA MET A 45 -6.62 8.35 7.34
C MET A 45 -7.09 9.81 7.30
N SER A 46 -6.98 10.48 6.15
CA SER A 46 -7.42 11.88 6.00
C SER A 46 -8.90 12.11 6.33
N PHE A 47 -9.74 11.08 6.28
CA PHE A 47 -11.16 11.18 6.61
C PHE A 47 -11.44 11.22 8.13
N SER A 48 -10.42 11.08 9.00
CA SER A 48 -10.50 11.33 10.45
C SER A 48 -11.54 10.47 11.21
N PHE A 49 -11.58 9.17 10.94
CA PHE A 49 -12.45 8.20 11.63
C PHE A 49 -11.65 7.19 12.47
N SER A 50 -12.34 6.51 13.39
CA SER A 50 -11.80 5.32 14.05
C SER A 50 -11.41 4.27 12.99
N MET A 51 -10.10 4.01 12.89
CA MET A 51 -9.54 3.09 11.91
C MET A 51 -8.88 1.90 12.59
N LEU A 52 -9.16 0.70 12.07
CA LEU A 52 -8.41 -0.52 12.37
C LEU A 52 -7.57 -0.91 11.15
N MET A 53 -6.27 -0.97 11.35
CA MET A 53 -5.27 -1.32 10.34
C MET A 53 -4.92 -2.81 10.46
N LEU A 54 -5.12 -3.57 9.38
CA LEU A 54 -4.81 -5.00 9.31
C LEU A 54 -3.81 -5.28 8.18
N GLY A 55 -2.87 -6.20 8.43
CA GLY A 55 -1.99 -6.74 7.39
C GLY A 55 -2.72 -7.69 6.43
N GLY A 56 -2.04 -8.73 5.94
CA GLY A 56 -2.64 -9.79 5.13
C GLY A 56 -1.60 -10.46 4.25
N GLY A 57 -1.92 -10.66 2.97
CA GLY A 57 -1.01 -11.28 1.99
C GLY A 57 0.29 -10.49 1.81
N GLY A 58 1.34 -11.18 1.38
CA GLY A 58 2.69 -10.63 1.22
C GLY A 58 3.72 -11.75 1.30
N TYR A 59 4.30 -12.12 0.17
CA TYR A 59 5.04 -13.37 0.01
C TYR A 59 6.52 -13.14 -0.28
N THR A 60 6.91 -11.91 -0.59
CA THR A 60 8.29 -11.44 -0.45
C THR A 60 8.48 -10.81 0.92
N ILE A 61 8.78 -11.64 1.94
CA ILE A 61 8.80 -11.27 3.37
C ILE A 61 9.61 -10.00 3.70
N ARG A 62 10.69 -9.75 2.94
CA ARG A 62 11.54 -8.56 3.11
C ARG A 62 10.75 -7.29 2.77
N ASN A 63 10.03 -7.30 1.65
CA ASN A 63 9.21 -6.18 1.23
C ASN A 63 8.04 -5.96 2.17
N VAL A 64 7.46 -7.05 2.71
CA VAL A 64 6.39 -6.98 3.72
C VAL A 64 6.85 -6.24 4.97
N ALA A 65 8.03 -6.61 5.51
CA ALA A 65 8.60 -5.95 6.67
C ALA A 65 8.84 -4.45 6.41
N LEU A 66 9.39 -4.09 5.25
CA LEU A 66 9.61 -2.70 4.86
C LEU A 66 8.29 -1.92 4.69
N CYS A 67 7.29 -2.54 4.05
CA CYS A 67 5.99 -1.94 3.78
C CYS A 67 5.27 -1.57 5.07
N TRP A 68 5.04 -2.56 5.94
CA TRP A 68 4.30 -2.35 7.18
C TRP A 68 5.04 -1.43 8.15
N THR A 69 6.38 -1.46 8.16
CA THR A 69 7.18 -0.49 8.91
C THR A 69 6.93 0.93 8.43
N TYR A 70 6.93 1.15 7.10
CA TYR A 70 6.67 2.48 6.53
C TYR A 70 5.21 2.93 6.72
N GLU A 71 4.24 2.04 6.53
CA GLU A 71 2.82 2.37 6.74
C GLU A 71 2.51 2.67 8.19
N THR A 72 3.17 1.99 9.15
CA THR A 72 3.07 2.33 10.57
C THR A 72 3.63 3.74 10.84
N ALA A 73 4.77 4.08 10.22
CA ALA A 73 5.32 5.43 10.34
C ALA A 73 4.39 6.51 9.75
N VAL A 74 3.76 6.23 8.60
CA VAL A 74 2.72 7.09 8.01
C VAL A 74 1.53 7.24 8.95
N ALA A 75 1.08 6.14 9.57
CA ALA A 75 -0.01 6.16 10.54
C ALA A 75 0.29 7.00 11.79
N LEU A 76 1.56 7.04 12.19
CA LEU A 76 2.05 7.85 13.31
C LEU A 76 2.42 9.29 12.91
N GLY A 77 2.37 9.64 11.62
CA GLY A 77 2.84 10.93 11.12
C GLY A 77 4.34 11.15 11.35
N ARG A 78 5.14 10.08 11.27
CA ARG A 78 6.59 10.11 11.51
C ARG A 78 7.36 9.85 10.22
N GLU A 79 8.43 10.62 10.04
CA GLU A 79 9.47 10.26 9.08
C GLU A 79 10.39 9.21 9.70
N ILE A 80 10.75 8.20 8.91
CA ILE A 80 11.67 7.14 9.32
C ILE A 80 12.79 7.00 8.29
N TYR A 81 13.96 6.62 8.78
CA TYR A 81 15.16 6.39 7.98
C TYR A 81 15.63 4.95 8.18
N ASN A 82 16.59 4.50 7.37
CA ASN A 82 17.15 3.16 7.49
C ASN A 82 17.75 2.98 8.89
N ALA A 83 17.29 1.94 9.60
CA ALA A 83 17.75 1.59 10.93
C ALA A 83 18.40 0.20 10.92
N HIS A 84 19.38 0.00 11.81
CA HIS A 84 19.95 -1.33 12.03
C HIS A 84 18.96 -2.21 12.81
N SER A 85 18.92 -3.49 12.47
CA SER A 85 18.15 -4.53 13.16
C SER A 85 18.94 -5.83 13.16
N ASP A 86 18.55 -6.78 14.01
CA ASP A 86 19.15 -8.13 14.05
C ASP A 86 19.02 -8.87 12.70
N TYR A 87 18.08 -8.43 11.86
CA TYR A 87 17.81 -8.99 10.53
C TYR A 87 18.36 -8.10 9.40
N PHE A 88 19.27 -7.16 9.68
CA PHE A 88 19.74 -6.18 8.71
C PHE A 88 20.27 -6.82 7.41
N GLU A 89 20.98 -7.94 7.51
CA GLU A 89 21.54 -8.69 6.38
C GLU A 89 20.47 -9.20 5.39
N TYR A 90 19.23 -9.42 5.84
CA TYR A 90 18.14 -9.83 4.95
C TYR A 90 17.82 -8.75 3.90
N PHE A 91 18.04 -7.47 4.22
CA PHE A 91 17.70 -6.35 3.34
C PHE A 91 18.80 -5.99 2.33
N GLY A 92 19.86 -6.80 2.25
CA GLY A 92 20.90 -6.65 1.23
C GLY A 92 20.38 -6.94 -0.20
N PRO A 93 21.06 -6.39 -1.23
CA PRO A 93 22.28 -5.60 -1.16
C PRO A 93 22.06 -4.10 -0.93
N ASP A 94 20.83 -3.59 -1.10
CA ASP A 94 20.56 -2.15 -1.10
C ASP A 94 20.43 -1.56 0.31
N PHE A 95 19.96 -2.35 1.28
CA PHE A 95 19.72 -1.92 2.67
C PHE A 95 18.84 -0.65 2.77
N LYS A 96 17.87 -0.52 1.86
CA LYS A 96 16.96 0.63 1.77
C LYS A 96 15.55 0.26 2.16
N LEU A 97 14.86 1.20 2.80
CA LEU A 97 13.44 1.09 3.13
C LEU A 97 12.53 1.05 1.90
N HIS A 98 12.88 1.78 0.84
CA HIS A 98 12.03 1.90 -0.34
C HIS A 98 12.47 0.98 -1.48
N ILE A 99 11.50 0.23 -1.99
CA ILE A 99 11.64 -0.54 -3.23
C ILE A 99 11.29 0.32 -4.45
N SER A 100 11.98 0.06 -5.57
CA SER A 100 11.68 0.65 -6.85
C SER A 100 10.73 -0.24 -7.66
N PRO A 101 9.80 0.33 -8.44
CA PRO A 101 9.06 -0.43 -9.44
C PRO A 101 10.00 -1.12 -10.44
N SER A 102 9.57 -2.26 -10.97
CA SER A 102 10.27 -2.97 -12.04
C SER A 102 9.90 -2.42 -13.42
N ASN A 103 10.61 -2.87 -14.46
CA ASN A 103 10.30 -2.55 -15.87
C ASN A 103 9.08 -3.31 -16.42
N MET A 104 8.24 -3.88 -15.55
CA MET A 104 7.01 -4.57 -15.95
C MET A 104 6.05 -3.63 -16.68
N THR A 105 5.61 -4.03 -17.88
CA THR A 105 4.65 -3.28 -18.68
C THR A 105 3.30 -3.16 -17.97
N ASN A 106 2.84 -1.94 -17.75
CA ASN A 106 1.49 -1.70 -17.25
C ASN A 106 0.46 -1.95 -18.36
N GLN A 107 -0.33 -3.03 -18.23
CA GLN A 107 -1.39 -3.39 -19.18
C GLN A 107 -2.71 -2.66 -18.90
N ASN A 108 -2.79 -1.88 -17.82
CA ASN A 108 -3.99 -1.10 -17.48
C ASN A 108 -4.03 0.19 -18.28
N ILE A 109 -4.62 0.14 -19.47
CA ILE A 109 -4.84 1.33 -20.30
C ILE A 109 -5.87 2.27 -19.67
N ASN A 110 -5.72 3.57 -19.91
CA ASN A 110 -6.59 4.60 -19.32
C ASN A 110 -8.08 4.40 -19.64
N GLU A 111 -8.41 3.93 -20.83
CA GLU A 111 -9.79 3.68 -21.24
C GLU A 111 -10.44 2.57 -20.40
N TYR A 112 -9.71 1.47 -20.18
CA TYR A 112 -10.14 0.35 -19.34
C TYR A 112 -10.45 0.82 -17.92
N LEU A 113 -9.53 1.58 -17.30
CA LEU A 113 -9.70 2.11 -15.95
C LEU A 113 -10.89 3.07 -15.84
N LYS A 114 -11.06 3.97 -16.82
CA LYS A 114 -12.19 4.92 -16.86
C LYS A 114 -13.54 4.19 -16.96
N LYS A 115 -13.62 3.16 -17.83
CA LYS A 115 -14.84 2.38 -18.02
C LYS A 115 -15.27 1.65 -16.75
N ILE A 116 -14.33 1.07 -16.01
CA ILE A 116 -14.62 0.44 -14.70
C ILE A 116 -15.04 1.50 -13.68
N LYS A 117 -14.29 2.60 -13.59
CA LYS A 117 -14.60 3.70 -12.67
C LYS A 117 -16.02 4.23 -12.89
N GLN A 118 -16.44 4.46 -14.13
CA GLN A 118 -17.78 4.96 -14.42
C GLN A 118 -18.87 3.99 -13.94
N ARG A 119 -18.74 2.69 -14.24
CA ARG A 119 -19.70 1.67 -13.76
C ARG A 119 -19.81 1.65 -12.23
N LEU A 120 -18.69 1.81 -11.53
CA LEU A 120 -18.67 1.86 -10.06
C LEU A 120 -19.28 3.15 -9.48
N PHE A 121 -19.33 4.24 -10.24
CA PHE A 121 -19.97 5.50 -9.80
C PHE A 121 -21.48 5.51 -10.06
N GLU A 122 -21.95 4.68 -10.99
CA GLU A 122 -23.38 4.51 -11.31
C GLU A 122 -24.07 3.47 -10.41
N SER A 123 -23.29 2.67 -9.68
CA SER A 123 -23.76 1.68 -8.69
C SER A 123 -23.98 2.35 -7.32
#